data_AF-A0A0Q0BMP9-F1
#
_entry.id   AF-A0A0Q0BMP9-F1
#
_cell.length_a   1.000
_cell.length_b   1.000
_cell.length_c   1.000
_cell.angle_alpha   90.00
_cell.angle_beta   90.00
_cell.angle_gamma   90.00
#
_symmetry.space_group_name_H-M   'P 1'
#
loop_
_entity.id
_entity.type
_entity.pdbx_description
1 polymer ?
#
loop_
_entity_poly.entity_id
_entity_poly.type
_entity_poly.pdbx_seq_one_letter_code
_entity_poly.pdbx_strand_id
1 'polypeptide(L)'
;GKNTFAGEGYARLSDIALYFIGGIIKHGKALNGFTNPATNSYKRLVPGFEAPVMLAYSARNRSASIRIPYVNSPRGRRIEARFPDPAANPYLAFAALLMAGLDGIQNKIHPGDAADKNLYDLPPEEAKEIPQVCGSLKEALEELDKGRAFLTKGGVFSDDFIDAYIALKSEEEIRVRTFVHPLEYELYYSC
;
A
#
# COMPACT_ATOMS: atom_id res chain seq x y z
N GLY A 1 4.87 22.98 -16.57
CA GLY A 1 4.02 23.18 -15.38
C GLY A 1 4.85 23.30 -14.12
N LYS A 2 4.24 23.74 -13.00
CA LYS A 2 4.85 23.78 -11.65
C LYS A 2 4.59 22.45 -10.94
N ASN A 3 5.61 21.80 -10.39
CA ASN A 3 5.44 20.57 -9.63
C ASN A 3 4.75 20.89 -8.29
N THR A 4 3.53 20.38 -8.10
CA THR A 4 2.70 20.64 -6.90
C THR A 4 3.21 19.94 -5.65
N PHE A 5 4.06 18.92 -5.79
CA PHE A 5 4.62 18.17 -4.66
C PHE A 5 5.87 18.83 -4.08
N ALA A 6 6.46 19.82 -4.75
CA ALA A 6 7.60 20.58 -4.24
C ALA A 6 7.15 21.68 -3.28
N GLY A 7 7.78 21.75 -2.11
CA GLY A 7 7.50 22.75 -1.07
C GLY A 7 8.64 22.89 -0.06
N GLU A 8 8.34 23.48 1.09
CA GLU A 8 9.32 23.79 2.15
C GLU A 8 9.21 22.88 3.38
N GLY A 9 8.28 21.92 3.37
CA GLY A 9 8.08 20.96 4.44
C GLY A 9 9.14 19.84 4.48
N TYR A 10 8.83 18.77 5.20
CA TYR A 10 9.72 17.62 5.36
C TYR A 10 10.25 17.13 4.01
N ALA A 11 11.58 16.97 3.91
CA ALA A 11 12.28 16.59 2.68
C ALA A 11 11.93 17.45 1.44
N ARG A 12 11.59 18.73 1.64
CA ARG A 12 11.17 19.69 0.60
C ARG A 12 9.88 19.29 -0.12
N LEU A 13 8.96 18.66 0.61
CA LEU A 13 7.59 18.39 0.15
C LEU A 13 6.66 19.57 0.48
N SER A 14 5.61 19.73 -0.32
CA SER A 14 4.48 20.61 0.00
C SER A 14 3.45 19.92 0.88
N ASP A 15 2.55 20.69 1.49
CA ASP A 15 1.40 20.15 2.21
C ASP A 15 0.51 19.28 1.30
N ILE A 16 0.40 19.64 0.01
CA ILE A 16 -0.31 18.83 -0.98
C ILE A 16 0.29 17.42 -1.06
N ALA A 17 1.63 17.30 -1.09
CA ALA A 17 2.27 16.00 -1.12
C ALA A 17 2.09 15.24 0.20
N LEU A 18 2.16 15.92 1.34
CA LEU A 18 1.93 15.28 2.64
C LEU A 18 0.50 14.74 2.75
N TYR A 19 -0.50 15.52 2.34
CA TYR A 19 -1.89 15.05 2.31
C TYR A 19 -2.10 13.92 1.32
N PHE A 20 -1.43 13.94 0.17
CA PHE A 20 -1.45 12.83 -0.77
C PHE A 20 -0.90 11.54 -0.15
N ILE A 21 0.22 11.63 0.57
CA ILE A 21 0.79 10.50 1.35
C ILE A 21 -0.22 10.03 2.40
N GLY A 22 -0.87 10.94 3.14
CA GLY A 22 -1.86 10.60 4.16
C GLY A 22 -3.05 9.83 3.59
N GLY A 23 -3.48 10.18 2.38
CA GLY A 23 -4.48 9.43 1.63
C GLY A 23 -4.02 7.99 1.30
N ILE A 24 -2.79 7.82 0.81
CA ILE A 24 -2.23 6.48 0.55
C ILE A 24 -2.13 5.65 1.83
N ILE A 25 -1.66 6.24 2.94
CA ILE A 25 -1.53 5.52 4.22
C ILE A 25 -2.91 5.09 4.74
N LYS A 26 -3.88 6.01 4.75
CA LYS A 26 -5.25 5.72 5.18
C LYS A 26 -5.89 4.58 4.41
N HIS A 27 -5.70 4.55 3.10
CA HIS A 27 -6.33 3.55 2.21
C HIS A 27 -5.40 2.38 1.88
N GLY A 28 -4.25 2.26 2.57
CA GLY A 28 -3.17 1.33 2.21
C GLY A 28 -3.63 -0.13 2.06
N LYS A 29 -4.50 -0.59 2.96
CA LYS A 29 -5.07 -1.94 2.91
C LYS A 29 -6.01 -2.16 1.71
N ALA A 30 -6.94 -1.23 1.46
CA ALA A 30 -7.81 -1.29 0.28
C ALA A 30 -7.00 -1.21 -1.03
N LEU A 31 -5.92 -0.42 -1.05
CA LEU A 31 -5.02 -0.33 -2.19
C LEU A 31 -4.36 -1.67 -2.53
N ASN A 32 -4.05 -2.51 -1.53
CA ASN A 32 -3.46 -3.83 -1.76
C ASN A 32 -4.33 -4.73 -2.68
N GLY A 33 -5.65 -4.56 -2.68
CA GLY A 33 -6.55 -5.28 -3.60
C GLY A 33 -6.21 -5.06 -5.08
N PHE A 34 -5.69 -3.87 -5.44
CA PHE A 34 -5.27 -3.56 -6.81
C PHE A 34 -3.75 -3.56 -7.00
N THR A 35 -2.97 -3.20 -5.98
CA THR A 35 -1.50 -3.07 -6.09
C THR A 35 -0.75 -4.36 -5.80
N ASN A 36 -1.41 -5.34 -5.17
CA ASN A 36 -0.85 -6.63 -4.76
C ASN A 36 -1.87 -7.76 -4.99
N PRO A 37 -2.34 -7.98 -6.24
CA PRO A 37 -3.55 -8.75 -6.49
C PRO A 37 -3.33 -10.26 -6.64
N ALA A 38 -2.16 -10.77 -6.23
CA ALA A 38 -1.82 -12.18 -6.28
C ALA A 38 -1.50 -12.71 -4.89
N THR A 39 -1.82 -13.96 -4.59
CA THR A 39 -1.40 -14.61 -3.34
C THR A 39 0.13 -14.57 -3.16
N ASN A 40 0.88 -14.63 -4.28
CA ASN A 40 2.33 -14.52 -4.30
C ASN A 40 2.85 -13.14 -3.88
N SER A 41 2.08 -12.06 -4.06
CA SER A 41 2.43 -10.71 -3.60
C SER A 41 2.71 -10.68 -2.09
N TYR A 42 1.94 -11.46 -1.32
CA TYR A 42 2.03 -11.53 0.13
C TYR A 42 3.14 -12.44 0.63
N LYS A 43 3.71 -13.28 -0.24
CA LYS A 43 4.98 -13.97 0.04
C LYS A 43 6.18 -13.01 0.00
N ARG A 44 6.06 -11.90 -0.73
CA ARG A 44 7.02 -10.79 -0.71
C ARG A 44 6.82 -9.90 0.51
N LEU A 45 5.57 -9.53 0.83
CA LEU A 45 5.24 -8.60 1.92
C LEU A 45 5.30 -9.26 3.32
N VAL A 46 6.45 -9.84 3.65
CA VAL A 46 6.71 -10.47 4.94
C VAL A 46 7.73 -9.63 5.72
N PRO A 47 7.50 -9.36 7.02
CA PRO A 47 8.49 -8.71 7.87
C PRO A 47 9.86 -9.42 7.81
N GLY A 48 10.95 -8.64 7.76
CA GLY A 48 12.32 -9.16 7.81
C GLY A 48 13.02 -9.37 6.45
N PHE A 49 12.32 -9.25 5.31
CA PHE A 49 12.88 -9.49 3.97
C PHE A 49 12.97 -8.23 3.08
N GLU A 50 13.39 -7.09 3.66
CA GLU A 50 13.44 -5.75 3.01
C GLU A 50 12.10 -5.22 2.44
N ALA A 51 11.03 -6.00 2.55
CA ALA A 51 9.72 -5.68 2.00
C ALA A 51 8.99 -4.66 2.88
N PRO A 52 8.45 -3.60 2.28
CA PRO A 52 7.99 -2.45 3.05
C PRO A 52 6.53 -2.64 3.48
N VAL A 53 6.36 -3.26 4.66
CA VAL A 53 5.05 -3.60 5.23
C VAL A 53 4.43 -2.48 6.09
N MET A 54 5.26 -1.55 6.58
CA MET A 54 4.84 -0.47 7.46
C MET A 54 4.35 0.73 6.65
N LEU A 55 3.06 1.06 6.75
CA LEU A 55 2.42 2.21 6.11
C LEU A 55 2.86 3.52 6.78
N ALA A 56 4.12 3.85 6.57
CA ALA A 56 4.79 5.05 7.00
C ALA A 56 5.54 5.66 5.82
N TYR A 57 6.00 6.90 6.00
CA TYR A 57 6.82 7.59 5.02
C TYR A 57 8.16 8.05 5.61
N SER A 58 9.21 8.02 4.78
CA SER A 58 10.54 8.45 5.21
C SER A 58 11.43 8.81 4.01
N ALA A 59 12.35 9.75 4.20
CA ALA A 59 13.37 10.07 3.19
C ALA A 59 14.58 9.11 3.25
N ARG A 60 14.85 8.51 4.41
CA ARG A 60 16.06 7.71 4.65
C ARG A 60 15.77 6.23 4.86
N ASN A 61 14.61 5.92 5.44
CA ASN A 61 14.32 4.59 5.90
C ASN A 61 13.74 3.69 4.79
N ARG A 62 14.39 2.53 4.55
CA ARG A 62 13.98 1.53 3.56
C ARG A 62 12.92 0.55 4.07
N SER A 63 12.52 0.61 5.33
CA SER A 63 11.40 -0.18 5.86
C SER A 63 10.02 0.47 5.63
N ALA A 64 10.01 1.77 5.32
CA ALA A 64 8.77 2.52 5.04
C ALA A 64 8.17 2.15 3.67
N SER A 65 6.84 1.96 3.63
CA SER A 65 6.05 1.76 2.40
C SER A 65 6.10 2.94 1.44
N ILE A 66 6.35 4.16 1.93
CA ILE A 66 6.47 5.35 1.09
C ILE A 66 7.84 5.99 1.28
N ARG A 67 8.69 5.93 0.26
CA ARG A 67 10.01 6.59 0.28
C ARG A 67 9.93 7.95 -0.38
N ILE A 68 10.69 8.91 0.15
CA ILE A 68 10.92 10.21 -0.50
C ILE A 68 12.33 10.20 -1.10
N PRO A 69 12.48 10.09 -2.43
CA PRO A 69 13.80 10.06 -3.07
C PRO A 69 14.58 11.36 -2.80
N TYR A 70 15.88 11.20 -2.53
CA TYR A 70 16.78 12.34 -2.46
C TYR A 70 16.95 12.95 -3.85
N VAL A 71 16.63 14.24 -3.97
CA VAL A 71 16.78 15.01 -5.20
C VAL A 71 17.00 16.48 -4.86
N ASN A 72 17.95 17.12 -5.54
CA ASN A 72 18.25 18.54 -5.35
C ASN A 72 17.22 19.44 -6.05
N SER A 73 16.82 19.05 -7.26
CA SER A 73 15.88 19.83 -8.08
C SER A 73 14.44 19.71 -7.58
N PRO A 74 13.73 20.83 -7.34
CA PRO A 74 12.30 20.83 -7.07
C PRO A 74 11.48 20.14 -8.17
N ARG A 75 11.94 20.17 -9.43
CA ARG A 75 11.24 19.52 -10.55
C ARG A 75 11.16 18.00 -10.39
N GLY A 76 12.19 17.38 -9.80
CA GLY A 76 12.25 15.94 -9.59
C GLY A 76 11.60 15.46 -8.29
N ARG A 77 11.00 16.36 -7.49
CA ARG A 77 10.37 16.02 -6.21
C ARG A 77 9.17 15.09 -6.46
N ARG A 78 9.16 13.97 -5.75
CA ARG A 78 8.15 12.91 -5.86
C ARG A 78 8.13 12.06 -4.59
N ILE A 79 7.13 11.20 -4.50
CA ILE A 79 7.06 10.11 -3.54
C ILE A 79 7.19 8.78 -4.28
N GLU A 80 7.57 7.73 -3.59
CA GLU A 80 7.66 6.39 -4.12
C GLU A 80 6.91 5.42 -3.21
N ALA A 81 5.72 4.97 -3.64
CA ALA A 81 5.04 3.85 -3.01
C ALA A 81 5.74 2.55 -3.41
N ARG A 82 6.24 1.80 -2.41
CA ARG A 82 7.12 0.64 -2.62
C ARG A 82 6.44 -0.71 -2.37
N PHE A 83 5.22 -0.70 -1.84
CA PHE A 83 4.44 -1.91 -1.62
C PHE A 83 3.87 -2.53 -2.91
N PRO A 84 3.49 -1.78 -3.98
CA PRO A 84 3.01 -2.40 -5.22
C PRO A 84 4.03 -3.34 -5.86
N ASP A 85 3.56 -4.34 -6.60
CA ASP A 85 4.39 -5.29 -7.32
C ASP A 85 3.92 -5.53 -8.77
N PRO A 86 4.72 -6.18 -9.63
CA PRO A 86 4.41 -6.34 -11.05
C PRO A 86 3.20 -7.24 -11.37
N ALA A 87 2.62 -7.95 -10.39
CA ALA A 87 1.38 -8.69 -10.63
C ALA A 87 0.16 -7.75 -10.74
N ALA A 88 0.31 -6.50 -10.29
CA ALA A 88 -0.70 -5.47 -10.40
C ALA A 88 -1.01 -5.11 -11.86
N ASN A 89 -2.30 -4.94 -12.18
CA ASN A 89 -2.69 -4.28 -13.41
C ASN A 89 -2.28 -2.79 -13.28
N PRO A 90 -1.37 -2.27 -14.15
CA PRO A 90 -0.83 -0.93 -14.00
C PRO A 90 -1.90 0.17 -14.08
N TYR A 91 -2.96 -0.05 -14.87
CA TYR A 91 -4.06 0.90 -14.97
C TYR A 91 -4.82 1.03 -13.64
N LEU A 92 -5.19 -0.11 -13.05
CA LEU A 92 -5.94 -0.15 -11.79
C LEU A 92 -5.09 0.32 -10.62
N ALA A 93 -3.82 -0.09 -10.56
CA ALA A 93 -2.90 0.32 -9.51
C ALA A 93 -2.67 1.85 -9.51
N PHE A 94 -2.39 2.45 -10.67
CA PHE A 94 -2.18 3.89 -10.75
C PHE A 94 -3.47 4.69 -10.50
N ALA A 95 -4.61 4.22 -11.02
CA ALA A 95 -5.89 4.85 -10.75
C ALA A 95 -6.23 4.82 -9.25
N ALA A 96 -6.08 3.66 -8.59
CA ALA A 96 -6.37 3.53 -7.16
C ALA A 96 -5.44 4.40 -6.31
N LEU A 97 -4.13 4.41 -6.59
CA LEU A 97 -3.16 5.28 -5.90
C LEU A 97 -3.49 6.76 -6.07
N LEU A 98 -3.89 7.18 -7.27
CA LEU A 98 -4.30 8.55 -7.53
C LEU A 98 -5.56 8.91 -6.74
N MET A 99 -6.59 8.06 -6.77
CA MET A 99 -7.84 8.29 -6.03
C MET A 99 -7.59 8.38 -4.52
N ALA A 100 -6.75 7.50 -3.96
CA ALA A 100 -6.38 7.54 -2.55
C ALA A 100 -5.67 8.85 -2.19
N GLY A 101 -4.70 9.27 -3.00
CA GLY A 101 -3.98 10.52 -2.75
C GLY A 101 -4.85 11.77 -2.92
N LEU A 102 -5.80 11.77 -3.87
CA LEU A 102 -6.79 12.84 -4.03
C LEU A 102 -7.73 12.92 -2.83
N ASP A 103 -8.19 11.79 -2.30
CA ASP A 103 -9.00 11.76 -1.06
C ASP A 103 -8.22 12.34 0.13
N GLY A 104 -6.93 12.02 0.21
CA GLY A 104 -6.01 12.60 1.18
C GLY A 104 -5.94 14.12 1.10
N ILE A 105 -5.75 14.66 -0.11
CA ILE A 105 -5.72 16.13 -0.37
C ILE A 105 -7.05 16.78 0.00
N GLN A 106 -8.18 16.23 -0.49
CA GLN A 106 -9.51 16.81 -0.29
C GLN A 106 -9.88 16.91 1.20
N ASN A 107 -9.54 15.89 1.98
CA ASN A 107 -9.86 15.83 3.40
C ASN A 107 -8.69 16.30 4.30
N LYS A 108 -7.61 16.84 3.72
CA LYS A 108 -6.40 17.31 4.44
C LYS A 108 -5.85 16.28 5.44
N ILE A 109 -5.78 15.02 5.00
CA ILE A 109 -5.38 13.89 5.86
C ILE A 109 -3.87 13.94 6.09
N HIS A 110 -3.44 14.32 7.30
CA HIS A 110 -2.00 14.36 7.61
C HIS A 110 -1.45 12.93 7.79
N PRO A 111 -0.28 12.60 7.22
CA PRO A 111 0.30 11.24 7.27
C PRO A 111 0.95 10.87 8.62
N GLY A 112 0.76 11.68 9.67
CA GLY A 112 1.56 11.63 10.89
C GLY A 112 3.00 12.14 10.70
N ASP A 113 3.86 11.89 11.68
CA ASP A 113 5.27 12.23 11.61
C ASP A 113 6.07 11.24 10.75
N ALA A 114 7.17 11.70 10.18
CA ALA A 114 8.04 10.86 9.36
C ALA A 114 8.72 9.77 10.21
N ALA A 115 8.79 8.55 9.67
CA ALA A 115 9.49 7.43 10.30
C ALA A 115 11.01 7.53 10.08
N ASP A 116 11.69 8.35 10.89
CA ASP A 116 13.13 8.55 10.81
C ASP A 116 13.95 7.44 11.52
N LYS A 117 13.32 6.65 12.40
CA LYS A 117 13.92 5.44 13.02
C LYS A 117 13.79 4.23 12.09
N ASN A 118 14.72 3.28 12.15
CA ASN A 118 14.58 1.99 11.44
C ASN A 118 13.35 1.25 12.00
N LEU A 119 12.35 0.96 11.15
CA LEU A 119 11.08 0.38 11.62
C LEU A 119 11.21 -1.12 11.92
N TYR A 120 12.27 -1.79 11.45
CA TYR A 120 12.53 -3.19 11.77
C TYR A 120 12.98 -3.41 13.22
N ASP A 121 13.61 -2.39 13.83
CA ASP A 121 14.16 -2.48 15.18
C ASP A 121 13.22 -1.89 16.23
N LEU A 122 12.00 -1.51 15.82
CA LEU A 122 11.00 -1.02 16.76
C LEU A 122 10.58 -2.14 17.72
N PRO A 123 10.43 -1.84 19.02
CA PRO A 123 9.80 -2.76 19.95
C PRO A 123 8.43 -3.21 19.41
N PRO A 124 8.03 -4.48 19.62
CA PRO A 124 6.76 -5.00 19.10
C PRO A 124 5.53 -4.16 19.47
N GLU A 125 5.55 -3.48 20.62
CA GLU A 125 4.46 -2.59 21.03
C GLU A 125 4.40 -1.30 20.18
N GLU A 126 5.54 -0.66 19.89
CA GLU A 126 5.59 0.51 18.99
C GLU A 126 5.25 0.13 17.54
N ALA A 127 5.62 -1.08 17.11
CA ALA A 127 5.33 -1.57 15.77
C ALA A 127 3.84 -1.85 15.52
N LYS A 128 3.07 -2.18 16.58
CA LYS A 128 1.60 -2.39 16.49
C LYS A 128 0.84 -1.08 16.25
N GLU A 129 1.39 0.05 16.67
CA GLU A 129 0.74 1.36 16.50
C GLU A 129 0.85 1.88 15.06
N ILE A 130 1.78 1.32 14.27
CA ILE A 130 1.99 1.71 12.88
C ILE A 130 1.08 0.86 11.99
N PRO A 131 0.19 1.48 11.17
CA PRO A 131 -0.63 0.73 10.24
C PRO A 131 0.25 -0.09 9.28
N GLN A 132 -0.21 -1.29 8.94
CA GLN A 132 0.49 -2.19 8.03
C GLN A 132 -0.37 -2.48 6.79
N VAL A 133 0.31 -2.83 5.69
CA VAL A 133 -0.33 -3.44 4.51
C VAL A 133 -0.97 -4.78 4.88
N CYS A 134 -1.86 -5.28 4.03
CA CYS A 134 -2.47 -6.59 4.22
C CYS A 134 -1.41 -7.71 4.19
N GLY A 135 -1.64 -8.74 5.00
CA GLY A 135 -0.80 -9.95 5.06
C GLY A 135 -1.27 -11.08 4.14
N SER A 136 -2.43 -10.93 3.49
CA SER A 136 -2.95 -11.93 2.55
C SER A 136 -3.83 -11.29 1.46
N LEU A 137 -4.01 -11.99 0.35
CA LEU A 137 -4.92 -11.57 -0.71
C LEU A 137 -6.37 -11.50 -0.20
N LYS A 138 -6.78 -12.46 0.62
CA LYS A 138 -8.11 -12.47 1.25
C LYS A 138 -8.36 -11.19 2.06
N GLU A 139 -7.44 -10.83 2.95
CA GLU A 139 -7.55 -9.59 3.73
C GLU A 139 -7.62 -8.36 2.81
N ALA A 140 -6.80 -8.29 1.76
CA ALA A 140 -6.82 -7.16 0.83
C ALA A 140 -8.13 -7.02 0.06
N LEU A 141 -8.78 -8.13 -0.30
CA LEU A 141 -10.09 -8.11 -0.95
C LEU A 141 -11.20 -7.68 0.02
N GLU A 142 -11.16 -8.13 1.27
CA GLU A 142 -12.10 -7.71 2.32
C GLU A 142 -11.95 -6.21 2.66
N GLU A 143 -10.71 -5.72 2.71
CA GLU A 143 -10.44 -4.31 2.98
C GLU A 143 -10.72 -3.41 1.77
N LEU A 144 -10.57 -3.93 0.55
CA LEU A 144 -11.06 -3.27 -0.66
C LEU A 144 -12.59 -3.14 -0.63
N ASP A 145 -13.31 -4.21 -0.29
CA ASP A 145 -14.78 -4.21 -0.17
C ASP A 145 -15.26 -3.14 0.83
N LYS A 146 -14.76 -3.17 2.07
CA LYS A 146 -15.12 -2.22 3.13
C LYS A 146 -14.66 -0.78 2.81
N GLY A 147 -13.52 -0.64 2.14
CA GLY A 147 -12.81 0.63 1.94
C GLY A 147 -13.07 1.31 0.59
N ARG A 148 -13.97 0.80 -0.26
CA ARG A 148 -14.11 1.24 -1.66
C ARG A 148 -14.57 2.68 -1.90
N ALA A 149 -15.11 3.38 -0.89
CA ALA A 149 -15.79 4.67 -1.08
C ALA A 149 -14.93 5.77 -1.71
N PHE A 150 -13.60 5.76 -1.51
CA PHE A 150 -12.73 6.75 -2.14
C PHE A 150 -12.54 6.49 -3.65
N LEU A 151 -12.71 5.24 -4.11
CA LEU A 151 -12.55 4.84 -5.50
C LEU A 151 -13.77 5.21 -6.35
N THR A 152 -14.98 5.14 -5.77
CA THR A 152 -16.23 5.39 -6.50
C THR A 152 -16.50 6.89 -6.73
N LYS A 153 -15.75 7.78 -6.06
CA LYS A 153 -15.82 9.22 -6.25
C LYS A 153 -15.63 9.60 -7.72
N GLY A 154 -16.53 10.44 -8.24
CA GLY A 154 -16.48 10.89 -9.63
C GLY A 154 -16.78 9.80 -10.67
N GLY A 155 -17.27 8.63 -10.24
CA GLY A 155 -17.60 7.52 -11.15
C GLY A 155 -16.37 6.87 -11.80
N VAL A 156 -15.19 6.98 -11.18
CA VAL A 156 -13.94 6.41 -11.70
C VAL A 156 -13.97 4.88 -11.63
N PHE A 157 -14.43 4.34 -10.51
CA PHE A 157 -14.76 2.93 -10.32
C PHE A 157 -16.26 2.81 -10.03
N SER A 158 -16.90 1.77 -10.56
CA SER A 158 -18.27 1.40 -10.16
C SER A 158 -18.24 0.27 -9.14
N ASP A 159 -19.28 0.17 -8.32
CA ASP A 159 -19.42 -0.95 -7.37
C ASP A 159 -19.46 -2.29 -8.11
N ASP A 160 -20.22 -2.39 -9.21
CA ASP A 160 -20.28 -3.60 -10.04
C ASP A 160 -18.90 -4.05 -10.53
N PHE A 161 -18.02 -3.11 -10.90
CA PHE A 161 -16.66 -3.43 -11.33
C PHE A 161 -15.83 -3.95 -10.16
N ILE A 162 -15.91 -3.29 -9.00
CA ILE A 162 -15.17 -3.70 -7.80
C ILE A 162 -15.63 -5.08 -7.34
N ASP A 163 -16.94 -5.34 -7.33
CA ASP A 163 -17.52 -6.64 -6.95
C ASP A 163 -17.09 -7.75 -7.92
N ALA A 164 -17.17 -7.51 -9.23
CA ALA A 164 -16.70 -8.47 -10.22
C ALA A 164 -15.19 -8.76 -10.10
N TYR A 165 -14.39 -7.72 -9.82
CA TYR A 165 -12.96 -7.86 -9.59
C TYR A 165 -12.66 -8.68 -8.32
N ILE A 166 -13.37 -8.41 -7.21
CA ILE A 166 -13.24 -9.16 -5.96
C ILE A 166 -13.62 -10.62 -6.18
N ALA A 167 -14.70 -10.90 -6.89
CA ALA A 167 -15.13 -12.27 -7.18
C ALA A 167 -14.04 -13.04 -7.96
N LEU A 168 -13.51 -12.44 -9.03
CA LEU A 168 -12.42 -13.02 -9.83
C LEU A 168 -11.18 -13.35 -8.98
N LYS A 169 -10.76 -12.42 -8.12
CA LYS A 169 -9.57 -12.62 -7.26
C LYS A 169 -9.82 -13.56 -6.08
N SER A 170 -11.06 -13.65 -5.61
CA SER A 170 -11.46 -14.62 -4.60
C SER A 170 -11.36 -16.06 -5.13
N GLU A 171 -11.71 -16.31 -6.39
CA GLU A 171 -11.53 -17.62 -7.02
C GLU A 171 -10.05 -18.05 -7.06
N GLU A 172 -9.15 -17.13 -7.42
CA GLU A 172 -7.70 -17.36 -7.38
C GLU A 172 -7.19 -17.65 -5.96
N GLU A 173 -7.62 -16.87 -4.98
CA GLU A 173 -7.29 -17.05 -3.56
C GLU A 173 -7.73 -18.41 -3.04
N ILE A 174 -8.99 -18.77 -3.27
CA ILE A 174 -9.58 -20.03 -2.82
C ILE A 174 -8.81 -21.20 -3.41
N ARG A 175 -8.50 -21.15 -4.71
CA ARG A 175 -7.77 -22.23 -5.38
C ARG A 175 -6.42 -22.48 -4.72
N VAL A 176 -5.67 -21.43 -4.40
CA VAL A 176 -4.38 -21.55 -3.71
C VAL A 176 -4.56 -22.05 -2.28
N ARG A 177 -5.55 -21.54 -1.55
CA ARG A 177 -5.84 -21.93 -0.16
C ARG A 177 -6.30 -23.38 0.00
N THR A 178 -7.01 -23.93 -0.99
CA THR A 178 -7.50 -25.32 -0.96
C THR A 178 -6.50 -26.34 -1.53
N PHE A 179 -5.39 -25.88 -2.12
CA PHE A 179 -4.38 -26.75 -2.71
C PHE A 179 -3.35 -27.15 -1.64
N VAL A 180 -3.08 -28.45 -1.51
CA VAL A 180 -2.06 -28.96 -0.57
C VAL A 180 -0.67 -28.54 -1.04
N HIS A 181 0.03 -27.73 -0.24
CA HIS A 181 1.36 -27.25 -0.60
C HIS A 181 2.42 -28.32 -0.32
N PRO A 182 3.45 -28.52 -1.18
CA PRO A 182 4.51 -29.51 -0.91
C PRO A 182 5.21 -29.37 0.46
N LEU A 183 5.34 -28.14 0.96
CA LEU A 183 5.87 -27.85 2.30
C LEU A 183 5.04 -28.50 3.43
N GLU A 184 3.73 -28.69 3.24
CA GLU A 184 2.88 -29.35 4.24
C GLU A 184 3.25 -30.83 4.41
N TYR A 185 3.76 -31.49 3.36
CA TYR A 185 4.31 -32.84 3.51
C TYR A 185 5.57 -32.85 4.37
N GLU A 186 6.49 -31.89 4.18
CA GLU A 186 7.67 -31.78 5.02
C GLU A 186 7.31 -31.55 6.49
N LEU A 187 6.33 -30.68 6.75
CA LEU A 187 5.94 -30.30 8.11
C LEU A 187 5.06 -31.34 8.81
N TYR A 188 4.16 -32.00 8.08
CA TYR A 188 3.03 -32.74 8.66
C TYR A 188 2.87 -34.18 8.15
N TYR A 189 3.74 -34.70 7.27
CA TYR A 189 3.56 -36.08 6.77
C TYR A 189 3.77 -37.14 7.86
N SER A 190 4.63 -36.86 8.85
CA SER A 190 5.03 -37.80 9.91
C SER A 190 4.53 -37.37 11.30
N CYS A 191 3.57 -36.44 11.37
CA CYS A 191 3.02 -35.98 12.65
C CYS A 191 2.03 -36.98 13.26
#